data_AF-A0A521KRU8-F1
#
_entry.id   AF-A0A521KRU8-F1
#
_cell.length_a   1.000
_cell.length_b   1.000
_cell.length_c   1.000
_cell.angle_alpha   90.00
_cell.angle_beta   90.00
_cell.angle_gamma   90.00
#
_symmetry.space_group_name_H-M   'P 1'
#
loop_
_entity.id
_entity.type
_entity.pdbx_description
1 polymer ?
#
loop_
_entity_poly.entity_id
_entity_poly.type
_entity_poly.pdbx_seq_one_letter_code
_entity_poly.pdbx_strand_id
1 'polypeptide(L)'
;SGGRYAGSIDDGHWLRFAALDLERVLALRLCTSSAGSGGAIELRRGAVDGPLLARVPIEPNGAWEDWRVVSTSVGAPRGKADLYVVFRNPEHPSALLNLDWLEFALP
;
A
#
# COMPACT_ATOMS: atom_id res chain seq x y z
N SER A 1 -11.33 9.23 4.93
CA SER A 1 -10.77 10.51 5.43
C SER A 1 -11.83 11.62 5.39
N GLY A 2 -11.53 12.85 5.82
CA GLY A 2 -12.39 14.03 5.58
C GLY A 2 -12.30 14.58 4.15
N GLY A 3 -12.28 13.71 3.13
CA GLY A 3 -12.10 14.06 1.72
C GLY A 3 -10.65 14.30 1.28
N ARG A 4 -9.65 13.79 2.02
CA ARG A 4 -8.22 13.94 1.69
C ARG A 4 -7.58 12.58 1.48
N TYR A 5 -6.95 12.38 0.34
CA TYR A 5 -6.27 11.14 -0.05
C TYR A 5 -4.90 11.44 -0.66
N ALA A 6 -4.04 10.43 -0.70
CA ALA A 6 -2.83 10.47 -1.51
C ALA A 6 -3.19 10.11 -2.95
N GLY A 7 -2.95 11.03 -3.89
CA GLY A 7 -3.11 10.82 -5.32
C GLY A 7 -1.85 11.20 -6.08
N SER A 8 -1.91 11.21 -7.42
CA SER A 8 -0.71 11.35 -8.28
C SER A 8 0.38 10.34 -7.91
N ILE A 9 -0.04 9.11 -7.64
CA ILE A 9 0.84 8.02 -7.27
C ILE A 9 1.35 7.36 -8.56
N ASP A 10 2.67 7.35 -8.71
CA ASP A 10 3.39 6.77 -9.84
C ASP A 10 4.24 5.57 -9.36
N ASP A 11 4.81 4.82 -10.30
CA ASP A 11 5.72 3.71 -9.98
C ASP A 11 6.91 4.20 -9.14
N GLY A 12 7.19 3.46 -8.07
CA GLY A 12 8.30 3.78 -7.16
C GLY A 12 7.98 4.84 -6.12
N HIS A 13 6.82 5.49 -6.15
CA HIS A 13 6.36 6.28 -5.00
C HIS A 13 6.18 5.38 -3.77
N TRP A 14 6.32 5.95 -2.58
CA TRP A 14 6.20 5.18 -1.34
C TRP A 14 5.77 6.03 -0.15
N LEU A 15 5.24 5.35 0.86
CA LEU A 15 5.01 5.86 2.21
C LEU A 15 5.89 5.12 3.20
N ARG A 16 6.39 5.80 4.23
CA ARG A 16 7.18 5.20 5.32
C ARG A 16 6.46 5.39 6.65
N PHE A 17 6.34 4.29 7.38
CA PHE A 17 5.87 4.25 8.75
C PHE A 17 7.02 3.83 9.65
N ALA A 18 7.55 4.78 10.42
CA ALA A 18 8.77 4.57 11.18
C ALA A 18 8.52 3.76 12.46
N ALA A 19 9.47 2.88 12.78
CA ALA A 19 9.53 2.14 14.05
C ALA A 19 8.23 1.41 14.47
N LEU A 20 7.51 0.84 13.49
CA LEU A 20 6.33 0.02 13.75
C LEU A 20 6.73 -1.30 14.42
N ASP A 21 5.92 -1.73 15.39
CA ASP A 21 6.00 -3.08 15.94
C ASP A 21 5.34 -4.07 14.98
N LEU A 22 6.12 -4.55 14.02
CA LEU A 22 5.63 -5.38 12.92
C LEU A 22 5.18 -6.77 13.37
N GLU A 23 5.61 -7.25 14.55
CA GLU A 23 5.12 -8.52 15.14
C GLU A 23 3.61 -8.50 15.39
N ARG A 24 3.06 -7.31 15.58
CA ARG A 24 1.64 -7.10 15.84
C ARG A 24 0.84 -6.83 14.59
N VAL A 25 1.47 -6.68 13.42
CA VAL A 25 0.79 -6.40 12.17
C VAL A 25 0.48 -7.72 11.47
N LEU A 26 -0.76 -8.20 11.60
CA LEU A 26 -1.18 -9.49 11.03
C LEU A 26 -1.81 -9.33 9.64
N ALA A 27 -2.49 -8.22 9.42
CA ALA A 27 -3.08 -7.88 8.14
C ALA A 27 -3.06 -6.38 7.91
N LEU A 28 -3.23 -5.99 6.65
CA LEU A 28 -3.39 -4.62 6.23
C LEU A 28 -4.68 -4.47 5.43
N ARG A 29 -5.45 -3.44 5.74
CA ARG A 29 -6.57 -2.97 4.93
C ARG A 29 -6.17 -1.69 4.22
N LEU A 30 -6.47 -1.59 2.93
CA LEU A 30 -6.15 -0.46 2.07
C LEU A 30 -7.43 0.00 1.39
N CYS A 31 -7.74 1.29 1.50
CA CYS A 31 -8.85 1.91 0.78
C CYS A 31 -8.32 2.69 -0.41
N THR A 32 -8.53 2.14 -1.59
CA THR A 32 -7.91 2.59 -2.84
C THR A 32 -8.96 2.79 -3.92
N SER A 33 -8.62 3.58 -4.93
CA SER A 33 -9.39 3.72 -6.18
C SER A 33 -8.39 3.86 -7.33
N SER A 34 -8.79 3.49 -8.56
CA SER A 34 -7.91 3.66 -9.71
C SER A 34 -8.71 3.83 -11.00
N ALA A 35 -8.55 5.00 -11.64
CA ALA A 35 -8.99 5.21 -13.02
C ALA A 35 -7.80 5.21 -14.02
N GLY A 36 -6.61 4.84 -13.55
CA GLY A 36 -5.39 4.79 -14.35
C GLY A 36 -4.94 3.36 -14.61
N SER A 37 -3.64 3.11 -14.48
CA SER A 37 -3.04 1.81 -14.86
C SER A 37 -3.16 0.72 -13.79
N GLY A 38 -3.56 1.07 -12.57
CA GLY A 38 -3.53 0.14 -11.43
C GLY A 38 -2.09 -0.28 -11.12
N GLY A 39 -1.92 -1.47 -10.55
CA GLY A 39 -0.59 -2.03 -10.28
C GLY A 39 -0.58 -2.89 -9.03
N ALA A 40 0.45 -2.72 -8.20
CA ALA A 40 0.53 -3.37 -6.91
C ALA A 40 1.00 -2.43 -5.80
N ILE A 41 0.49 -2.68 -4.60
CA ILE A 41 1.04 -2.13 -3.36
C ILE A 41 1.89 -3.22 -2.70
N GLU A 42 3.16 -2.93 -2.50
CA GLU A 42 4.11 -3.80 -1.80
C GLU A 42 4.35 -3.29 -0.38
N LEU A 43 4.34 -4.22 0.58
CA LEU A 43 4.74 -3.96 1.96
C LEU A 43 6.16 -4.46 2.15
N ARG A 44 7.08 -3.56 2.47
CA ARG A 44 8.51 -3.86 2.58
C ARG A 44 9.09 -3.45 3.91
N ARG A 45 9.96 -4.29 4.45
CA ARG A 45 10.57 -4.08 5.76
C ARG A 45 11.85 -3.27 5.63
N GLY A 46 11.98 -2.21 6.43
CA GLY A 46 13.23 -1.49 6.69
C GLY A 46 13.74 -0.58 5.57
N ALA A 47 13.45 -0.89 4.30
CA ALA A 47 13.83 -0.11 3.13
C ALA A 47 12.80 -0.24 1.99
N VAL A 48 12.85 0.68 1.04
CA VAL A 48 11.98 0.70 -0.17
C VAL A 48 12.18 -0.55 -1.03
N ASP A 49 13.36 -1.16 -1.01
CA ASP A 49 13.73 -2.40 -1.69
C ASP A 49 13.96 -3.57 -0.72
N GLY A 50 13.60 -3.37 0.56
CA GLY A 50 13.78 -4.37 1.62
C GLY A 50 12.89 -5.61 1.45
N PRO A 51 12.99 -6.59 2.37
CA PRO A 51 12.24 -7.84 2.30
C PRO A 51 10.74 -7.60 2.11
N LEU A 52 10.15 -8.27 1.12
CA LEU A 52 8.73 -8.22 0.82
C LEU A 52 7.93 -8.99 1.88
N LEU A 53 7.02 -8.29 2.56
CA LEU A 53 6.13 -8.86 3.57
C LEU A 53 4.76 -9.24 3.00
N ALA A 54 4.27 -8.46 2.04
CA ALA A 54 3.04 -8.72 1.30
C ALA A 54 3.03 -7.95 -0.02
N ARG A 55 2.24 -8.43 -0.98
CA ARG A 55 1.97 -7.75 -2.25
C ARG A 55 0.47 -7.82 -2.54
N VAL A 56 -0.13 -6.67 -2.84
CA VAL A 56 -1.57 -6.53 -3.10
C VAL A 56 -1.77 -6.01 -4.51
N PRO A 57 -2.37 -6.80 -5.42
CA PRO A 57 -2.76 -6.29 -6.73
C PRO A 57 -3.90 -5.28 -6.58
N ILE A 58 -3.82 -4.18 -7.33
CA ILE A 58 -4.82 -3.12 -7.39
C ILE A 58 -5.30 -3.04 -8.84
N GLU A 59 -6.50 -3.55 -9.08
CA GLU A 59 -7.15 -3.50 -10.38
C GLU A 59 -7.83 -2.14 -10.59
N PRO A 60 -7.73 -1.53 -11.79
CA PRO A 60 -8.49 -0.34 -12.14
C PRO A 60 -10.00 -0.58 -12.04
N ASN A 61 -10.72 0.37 -11.43
CA ASN A 61 -12.18 0.39 -11.37
C ASN A 61 -12.80 1.55 -12.17
N GLY A 62 -11.97 2.33 -12.86
CA GLY A 62 -12.39 3.32 -13.84
C GLY A 62 -12.81 4.68 -13.25
N ALA A 63 -12.70 4.89 -11.94
CA ALA A 63 -13.02 6.17 -11.31
C ALA A 63 -12.06 6.50 -10.16
N TRP A 64 -11.59 7.76 -10.12
CA TRP A 64 -10.61 8.23 -9.13
C TRP A 64 -11.15 8.32 -7.70
N GLU A 65 -12.48 8.23 -7.52
CA GLU A 65 -13.14 8.32 -6.22
C GLU A 65 -14.21 7.22 -6.03
N ASP A 66 -14.16 6.14 -6.83
CA ASP A 66 -14.87 4.89 -6.49
C ASP A 66 -13.98 4.09 -5.54
N TRP A 67 -14.22 4.21 -4.24
CA TRP A 67 -13.34 3.63 -3.22
C TRP A 67 -13.61 2.14 -2.99
N ARG A 68 -12.55 1.34 -3.00
CA ARG A 68 -12.58 -0.10 -2.73
C ARG A 68 -11.64 -0.44 -1.59
N VAL A 69 -12.09 -1.30 -0.69
CA VAL A 69 -11.24 -1.81 0.40
C VAL A 69 -10.69 -3.17 -0.02
N VAL A 70 -9.37 -3.27 -0.05
CA VAL A 70 -8.64 -4.53 -0.23
C VAL A 70 -7.92 -4.90 1.06
N SER A 71 -7.81 -6.18 1.33
CA SER A 71 -7.14 -6.70 2.53
C SER A 71 -6.08 -7.72 2.16
N THR A 72 -4.99 -7.75 2.90
CA THR A 72 -3.91 -8.74 2.73
C THR A 72 -3.36 -9.16 4.08
N SER A 73 -2.95 -10.42 4.21
CA SER A 73 -2.17 -10.88 5.35
C SER A 73 -0.72 -10.40 5.20
N VAL A 74 -0.09 -10.07 6.32
CA VAL A 74 1.32 -9.67 6.35
C VAL A 74 2.13 -10.85 6.86
N GLY A 75 3.13 -11.29 6.09
CA GLY A 75 4.00 -12.40 6.50
C GLY A 75 4.75 -12.05 7.78
N ALA A 76 4.50 -12.82 8.85
CA ALA A 76 4.91 -12.58 10.26
C ALA A 76 6.30 -11.94 10.45
N PRO A 77 6.41 -10.60 10.43
CA PRO A 77 7.68 -9.92 10.57
C PRO A 77 8.06 -9.86 12.05
N ARG A 78 9.32 -10.15 12.41
CA ARG A 78 9.77 -10.09 13.81
C ARG A 78 10.35 -8.74 14.19
N GLY A 79 10.14 -8.27 15.41
CA GLY A 79 10.62 -7.02 15.98
C GLY A 79 10.15 -5.74 15.29
N LYS A 80 10.57 -4.62 15.90
CA LYS A 80 10.33 -3.28 15.39
C LYS A 80 11.16 -3.00 14.14
N ALA A 81 10.54 -2.37 13.14
CA ALA A 81 11.23 -1.84 11.97
C ALA A 81 10.36 -0.78 11.29
N ASP A 82 10.96 -0.06 10.35
CA ASP A 82 10.18 0.76 9.43
C ASP A 82 9.40 -0.13 8.46
N LEU A 83 8.19 0.29 8.12
CA LEU A 83 7.41 -0.28 7.03
C LEU A 83 7.38 0.70 5.87
N TYR A 84 7.69 0.19 4.69
CA TYR A 84 7.51 0.89 3.44
C TYR A 84 6.30 0.32 2.71
N VAL A 85 5.40 1.22 2.29
CA VAL A 85 4.28 0.92 1.39
C VAL A 85 4.69 1.47 0.04
N VAL A 86 5.05 0.59 -0.89
CA VAL A 86 5.64 0.95 -2.18
C VAL A 86 4.64 0.68 -3.30
N PHE A 87 4.41 1.66 -4.15
CA PHE A 87 3.52 1.55 -5.31
C PHE A 87 4.32 1.12 -6.53
N ARG A 88 3.88 0.05 -7.21
CA ARG A 88 4.64 -0.57 -8.29
C ARG A 88 3.76 -0.85 -9.52
N ASN A 89 4.21 -0.36 -10.67
CA ASN A 89 3.78 -0.76 -12.01
C ASN A 89 4.82 -0.29 -13.04
N PRO A 90 5.99 -0.96 -13.15
CA PRO A 90 7.08 -0.47 -14.01
C PRO A 90 6.71 -0.47 -15.51
N GLU A 91 5.73 -1.27 -15.93
CA GLU A 91 5.24 -1.30 -17.32
C GLU A 91 4.38 -0.09 -17.66
N HIS A 92 3.65 0.45 -16.66
CA HIS A 92 2.79 1.62 -16.80
C HIS A 92 3.04 2.58 -15.63
N PRO A 93 4.12 3.37 -15.68
CA PRO A 93 4.72 3.98 -14.49
C PRO A 93 3.98 5.21 -13.93
N SER A 94 2.89 5.65 -14.55
CA SER A 94 2.20 6.89 -14.17
C SER A 94 0.73 6.67 -13.87
N ALA A 95 0.19 7.49 -12.96
CA ALA A 95 -1.21 7.52 -12.57
C ALA A 95 -1.73 6.13 -12.16
N LEU A 96 -1.12 5.52 -11.15
CA LEU A 96 -1.43 4.15 -10.74
C LEU A 96 -2.78 4.08 -10.01
N LEU A 97 -2.93 4.83 -8.91
CA LEU A 97 -4.09 4.77 -8.02
C LEU A 97 -4.16 6.01 -7.10
N ASN A 98 -5.27 6.15 -6.38
CA ASN A 98 -5.35 6.95 -5.16
C ASN A 98 -5.44 6.03 -3.93
N LEU A 99 -4.91 6.49 -2.80
CA LEU A 99 -5.01 5.84 -1.50
C LEU A 99 -5.66 6.80 -0.49
N ASP A 100 -6.84 6.45 0.02
CA ASP A 100 -7.55 7.26 1.01
C ASP A 100 -7.03 7.01 2.44
N TRP A 101 -7.06 5.74 2.85
CA TRP A 101 -6.55 5.33 4.15
C TRP A 101 -5.97 3.92 4.08
N LEU A 102 -5.13 3.63 5.06
CA LEU A 102 -4.69 2.29 5.38
C LEU A 102 -4.86 2.04 6.86
N GLU A 103 -5.05 0.78 7.22
CA GLU A 103 -5.23 0.36 8.59
C GLU A 103 -4.53 -0.97 8.83
N PHE A 104 -3.70 -1.00 9.88
CA PHE A 104 -3.08 -2.22 10.38
C PHE A 104 -4.08 -2.97 11.25
N ALA A 105 -4.38 -4.21 10.89
CA ALA A 105 -5.09 -5.12 11.78
C ALA A 105 -4.09 -5.65 12.81
N LEU A 106 -4.29 -5.21 14.06
CA LEU A 106 -3.60 -5.73 15.23
C LEU A 106 -4.38 -6.95 15.78
N PRO A 107 -3.72 -7.88 16.50
CA PRO A 107 -4.40 -8.93 17.24
C PRO A 107 -5.39 -8.37 18.26
#